data_AF-A0A2V8D119-F1
#
_entry.id   AF-A0A2V8D119-F1
#
_cell.length_a   1.000
_cell.length_b   1.000
_cell.length_c   1.000
_cell.angle_alpha   90.00
_cell.angle_beta   90.00
_cell.angle_gamma   90.00
#
_symmetry.space_group_name_H-M   'P 1'
#
loop_
_entity.id
_entity.type
_entity.pdbx_description
1 polymer ?
#
loop_
_entity_poly.entity_id
_entity_poly.type
_entity_poly.pdbx_seq_one_letter_code
_entity_poly.pdbx_strand_id
1 'polypeptide(L)'
;MSFVSPVIVAATIASYAIGWAIGIPVLVPILNTIASFPFMVLALTRGNLRLAAGRMLVWALAMGVTATLLSYARPAQTGLLFLRGPSYRAEMFAWVTTGRGAESEPSQFIPQEAGHAAMFAGLALATGGLLAMPMGAVLMNYMGHYVGTLAKTSARPAMTLLLAWHPWAVIRVISFVVIGVVLSAPLLSRIGKFRVDWTDARRLLAWAGAGLVFDILLKTLFAPAWQRLLLRIVGW
;
A
#
# COMPACT_ATOMS: atom_id res chain seq x y z
N MET A 1 14.83 2.78 -19.11
CA MET A 1 14.40 2.73 -17.69
C MET A 1 15.37 3.59 -16.88
N SER A 2 14.88 4.57 -16.11
CA SER A 2 15.77 5.53 -15.42
C SER A 2 16.43 4.92 -14.18
N PHE A 3 17.70 5.28 -13.92
CA PHE A 3 18.53 4.89 -12.76
C PHE A 3 17.86 5.14 -11.39
N VAL A 4 16.78 5.93 -11.35
CA VAL A 4 16.02 6.26 -10.14
C VAL A 4 15.28 5.06 -9.56
N SER A 5 14.83 4.10 -10.38
CA SER A 5 14.03 2.98 -9.87
C SER A 5 14.85 2.05 -8.94
N PRO A 6 16.07 1.60 -9.32
CA PRO A 6 16.96 0.88 -8.41
C PRO A 6 17.26 1.64 -7.12
N VAL A 7 17.42 2.96 -7.19
CA VAL A 7 17.68 3.80 -6.01
C VAL A 7 16.48 3.82 -5.07
N ILE A 8 15.25 3.95 -5.59
CA ILE A 8 14.02 3.87 -4.78
C ILE A 8 13.94 2.51 -4.08
N VAL A 9 14.22 1.41 -4.79
CA VAL A 9 14.20 0.06 -4.20
C VAL A 9 15.25 -0.06 -3.09
N ALA A 10 16.50 0.33 -3.36
CA ALA A 10 17.58 0.28 -2.37
C ALA A 10 17.29 1.14 -1.14
N ALA A 11 16.81 2.38 -1.34
CA ALA A 11 16.44 3.29 -0.26
C ALA A 11 15.25 2.73 0.57
N THR A 12 14.29 2.08 -0.09
CA THR A 12 13.16 1.43 0.59
C THR A 12 13.66 0.29 1.48
N ILE A 13 14.50 -0.62 0.95
CA ILE A 13 15.09 -1.70 1.74
C ILE A 13 15.90 -1.16 2.92
N ALA A 14 16.73 -0.13 2.67
CA ALA A 14 17.51 0.52 3.73
C ALA A 14 16.61 1.15 4.81
N SER A 15 15.47 1.74 4.43
CA SER A 15 14.54 2.32 5.40
C SER A 15 13.95 1.29 6.37
N TYR A 16 13.71 0.04 5.92
CA TYR A 16 13.32 -1.05 6.82
C TYR A 16 14.48 -1.50 7.71
N ALA A 17 15.70 -1.60 7.17
CA ALA A 17 16.86 -1.98 7.96
C ALA A 17 17.14 -0.95 9.07
N ILE A 18 17.05 0.34 8.76
CA ILE A 18 17.18 1.44 9.72
C ILE A 18 16.02 1.42 10.73
N GLY A 19 14.78 1.29 10.25
CA GLY A 19 13.60 1.21 11.13
C GLY A 19 13.67 0.03 12.10
N TRP A 20 14.19 -1.11 11.65
CA TRP A 20 14.46 -2.27 12.47
C TRP A 20 15.55 -2.01 13.52
N ALA A 21 16.67 -1.41 13.11
CA ALA A 21 17.78 -1.09 14.01
C ALA A 21 17.37 -0.10 15.12
N ILE A 22 16.50 0.86 14.80
CA ILE A 22 15.97 1.83 15.77
C ILE A 22 14.91 1.19 16.68
N GLY A 23 14.07 0.29 16.15
CA GLY A 23 13.08 -0.46 16.93
C GLY A 23 11.84 0.34 17.36
N ILE A 24 11.64 1.57 16.86
CA ILE A 24 10.46 2.39 17.16
C ILE A 24 9.41 2.24 16.04
N PRO A 25 8.24 1.62 16.29
CA PRO A 25 7.26 1.29 15.24
C PRO A 25 6.77 2.47 14.40
N VAL A 26 6.55 3.63 15.04
CA VAL A 26 6.03 4.84 14.37
C VAL A 26 7.04 5.44 13.39
N LEU A 27 8.35 5.21 13.59
CA LEU A 27 9.37 5.75 12.70
C LEU A 27 9.46 4.98 11.38
N VAL A 28 9.09 3.69 11.36
CA VAL A 28 9.16 2.85 10.15
C VAL A 28 8.41 3.46 8.95
N PRO A 29 7.10 3.81 9.04
CA PRO A 29 6.40 4.42 7.91
C PRO A 29 6.94 5.80 7.52
N ILE A 30 7.54 6.55 8.47
CA ILE A 30 8.18 7.85 8.19
C ILE A 30 9.46 7.63 7.39
N LEU A 31 10.31 6.69 7.80
CA LEU A 31 11.54 6.32 7.09
C LEU A 31 11.21 5.75 5.70
N ASN A 32 10.19 4.90 5.59
CA ASN A 32 9.72 4.37 4.30
C ASN A 32 9.30 5.51 3.37
N THR A 33 8.65 6.55 3.90
CA THR A 33 8.24 7.73 3.12
C THR A 33 9.43 8.54 2.64
N ILE A 34 10.40 8.83 3.53
CA ILE A 34 11.60 9.60 3.20
C ILE A 34 12.39 8.95 2.06
N ALA A 35 12.39 7.62 1.97
CA ALA A 35 13.06 6.88 0.91
C ALA A 35 12.55 7.20 -0.52
N SER A 36 11.29 7.60 -0.68
CA SER A 36 10.69 7.84 -2.02
C SER A 36 10.10 9.24 -2.22
N PHE A 37 9.73 9.94 -1.16
CA PHE A 37 9.10 11.26 -1.23
C PHE A 37 9.90 12.28 -2.07
N PRO A 38 11.24 12.42 -1.91
CA PRO A 38 12.02 13.35 -2.73
C PRO A 38 11.96 13.04 -4.23
N PHE A 39 11.90 11.76 -4.60
CA PHE A 39 11.80 11.35 -6.01
C PHE A 39 10.44 11.65 -6.60
N MET A 40 9.36 11.59 -5.80
CA MET A 40 8.05 12.09 -6.23
C MET A 40 8.10 13.58 -6.48
N VAL A 41 8.56 14.37 -5.51
CA VAL A 41 8.63 15.83 -5.59
C VAL A 41 9.45 16.26 -6.81
N LEU A 42 10.61 15.63 -7.04
CA LEU A 42 11.45 15.91 -8.20
C LEU A 42 10.79 15.60 -9.56
N ALA A 43 9.89 14.60 -9.62
CA ALA A 43 9.12 14.33 -10.84
C ALA A 43 8.01 15.38 -11.03
N LEU A 44 7.35 15.78 -9.94
CA LEU A 44 6.31 16.81 -9.96
C LEU A 44 6.85 18.19 -10.33
N THR A 45 8.03 18.58 -9.84
CA THR A 45 8.67 19.86 -10.20
C THR A 45 9.03 19.94 -11.68
N ARG A 46 9.20 18.79 -12.34
CA ARG A 46 9.39 18.67 -13.80
C ARG A 46 8.07 18.65 -14.58
N GLY A 47 6.93 18.85 -13.91
CA GLY A 47 5.59 18.84 -14.50
C GLY A 47 5.09 17.45 -14.92
N ASN A 48 5.75 16.36 -14.50
CA ASN A 48 5.45 15.02 -14.99
C ASN A 48 4.74 14.16 -13.93
N LEU A 49 3.40 14.23 -13.93
CA LEU A 49 2.53 13.48 -13.02
C LEU A 49 2.67 11.96 -13.20
N ARG A 50 2.72 11.47 -14.44
CA ARG A 50 2.84 10.04 -14.74
C ARG A 50 4.14 9.46 -14.24
N LEU A 51 5.24 10.19 -14.38
CA LEU A 51 6.53 9.79 -13.84
C LEU A 51 6.53 9.76 -12.32
N ALA A 52 5.89 10.75 -11.67
CA ALA A 52 5.73 10.76 -10.22
C ALA A 52 4.91 9.55 -9.73
N ALA A 53 3.79 9.26 -10.40
CA ALA A 53 2.99 8.07 -10.13
C ALA A 53 3.78 6.78 -10.34
N GLY A 54 4.51 6.65 -11.45
CA GLY A 54 5.36 5.49 -11.73
C GLY A 54 6.44 5.25 -10.67
N ARG A 55 7.09 6.32 -10.18
CA ARG A 55 8.07 6.23 -9.09
C ARG A 55 7.43 5.74 -7.79
N MET A 56 6.25 6.27 -7.47
CA MET A 56 5.52 5.86 -6.26
C MET A 56 4.94 4.44 -6.36
N LEU A 57 4.63 3.96 -7.56
CA LEU A 57 4.26 2.55 -7.79
C LEU A 57 5.44 1.61 -7.56
N VAL A 58 6.65 1.98 -8.03
CA VAL A 58 7.88 1.22 -7.74
C VAL A 58 8.14 1.16 -6.23
N TRP A 59 7.95 2.28 -5.52
CA TRP A 59 8.06 2.33 -4.07
C TRP A 59 7.03 1.45 -3.37
N ALA A 60 5.77 1.51 -3.76
CA ALA A 60 4.71 0.69 -3.18
C ALA A 60 4.99 -0.81 -3.38
N LEU A 61 5.46 -1.20 -4.56
CA LEU A 61 5.88 -2.58 -4.84
C LEU A 61 7.08 -2.98 -3.98
N ALA A 62 8.10 -2.13 -3.87
CA ALA A 62 9.27 -2.40 -3.05
C ALA A 62 8.88 -2.59 -1.57
N MET A 63 8.02 -1.72 -1.02
CA MET A 63 7.48 -1.88 0.33
C MET A 63 6.71 -3.19 0.49
N GLY A 64 5.77 -3.48 -0.42
CA GLY A 64 4.97 -4.70 -0.38
C GLY A 64 5.84 -5.95 -0.35
N VAL A 65 6.86 -6.03 -1.20
CA VAL A 65 7.83 -7.14 -1.23
C VAL A 65 8.65 -7.19 0.05
N THR A 66 9.27 -6.06 0.46
CA THR A 66 10.16 -6.04 1.64
C THR A 66 9.40 -6.35 2.94
N ALA A 67 8.25 -5.71 3.19
CA ALA A 67 7.42 -5.99 4.37
C ALA A 67 6.96 -7.45 4.40
N THR A 68 6.57 -8.01 3.26
CA THR A 68 6.16 -9.41 3.14
C THR A 68 7.30 -10.37 3.46
N LEU A 69 8.47 -10.18 2.84
CA LEU A 69 9.63 -11.07 3.05
C LEU A 69 10.19 -10.97 4.47
N LEU A 70 10.24 -9.76 5.05
CA LEU A 70 10.63 -9.57 6.44
C LEU A 70 9.65 -10.28 7.38
N SER A 71 8.34 -10.20 7.11
CA SER A 71 7.33 -10.83 7.95
C SER A 71 7.29 -12.35 7.79
N TYR A 72 7.62 -12.86 6.61
CA TYR A 72 7.84 -14.29 6.38
C TYR A 72 9.06 -14.81 7.14
N ALA A 73 10.17 -14.05 7.14
CA ALA A 73 11.40 -14.44 7.81
C ALA A 73 11.32 -14.29 9.34
N ARG A 74 10.67 -13.23 9.83
CA ARG A 74 10.64 -12.81 11.23
C ARG A 74 9.23 -12.36 11.69
N PRO A 75 8.24 -13.28 11.79
CA PRO A 75 6.86 -12.94 12.14
C PRO A 75 6.72 -12.20 13.48
N ALA A 76 7.34 -12.69 14.55
CA ALA A 76 7.13 -12.14 15.89
C ALA A 76 7.65 -10.69 15.98
N GLN A 77 8.83 -10.44 15.42
CA GLN A 77 9.47 -9.13 15.47
C GLN A 77 8.74 -8.11 14.58
N THR A 78 8.32 -8.51 13.37
CA THR A 78 7.55 -7.63 12.48
C THR A 78 6.17 -7.30 13.04
N GLY A 79 5.58 -8.20 13.85
CA GLY A 79 4.33 -7.92 14.57
C GLY A 79 4.46 -6.81 15.60
N LEU A 80 5.63 -6.64 16.22
CA LEU A 80 5.90 -5.52 17.13
C LEU A 80 6.26 -4.24 16.37
N LEU A 81 6.93 -4.38 15.23
CA LEU A 81 7.47 -3.27 14.45
C LEU A 81 6.42 -2.60 13.54
N PHE A 82 5.48 -3.36 12.98
CA PHE A 82 4.48 -2.84 12.06
C PHE A 82 3.19 -2.47 12.79
N LEU A 83 2.86 -1.17 12.75
CA LEU A 83 1.63 -0.64 13.35
C LEU A 83 0.40 -1.38 12.81
N ARG A 84 -0.48 -1.82 13.73
CA ARG A 84 -1.67 -2.64 13.44
C ARG A 84 -1.38 -4.00 12.79
N GLY A 85 -0.12 -4.44 12.69
CA GLY A 85 0.25 -5.75 12.13
C GLY A 85 -0.49 -6.92 12.80
N PRO A 86 -0.42 -7.06 14.14
CA PRO A 86 -1.04 -8.19 14.84
C PRO A 86 -2.57 -8.20 14.73
N SER A 87 -3.22 -7.03 14.85
CA SER A 87 -4.68 -6.94 14.80
C SER A 87 -5.21 -7.23 13.39
N TYR A 88 -4.60 -6.64 12.36
CA TYR A 88 -4.97 -6.93 10.97
C TYR A 88 -4.70 -8.39 10.59
N ARG A 89 -3.58 -8.95 11.05
CA ARG A 89 -3.29 -10.39 10.86
C ARG A 89 -4.39 -11.26 11.47
N ALA A 90 -4.81 -10.97 12.70
CA ALA A 90 -5.83 -11.76 13.38
C ALA A 90 -7.17 -11.71 12.63
N GLU A 91 -7.58 -10.52 12.19
CA GLU A 91 -8.79 -10.30 11.39
C GLU A 91 -8.74 -11.09 10.07
N MET A 92 -7.64 -10.99 9.33
CA MET A 92 -7.49 -11.68 8.05
C MET A 92 -7.37 -13.20 8.21
N PHE A 93 -6.73 -13.69 9.27
CA PHE A 93 -6.69 -15.14 9.56
C PHE A 93 -8.10 -15.66 9.89
N ALA A 94 -8.88 -14.91 10.68
CA ALA A 94 -10.27 -15.25 10.96
C ALA A 94 -11.13 -15.26 9.68
N TRP A 95 -10.90 -14.32 8.77
CA TRP A 95 -11.56 -14.34 7.47
C TRP A 95 -11.14 -15.54 6.61
N VAL A 96 -9.84 -15.86 6.52
CA VAL A 96 -9.36 -17.03 5.76
C VAL A 96 -9.99 -18.32 6.27
N THR A 97 -10.19 -18.47 7.58
CA THR A 97 -10.77 -19.69 8.17
C THR A 97 -12.28 -19.73 8.08
N THR A 98 -12.97 -18.61 8.33
CA THR A 98 -14.43 -18.59 8.49
C THR A 98 -15.20 -18.05 7.28
N GLY A 99 -14.53 -17.30 6.41
CA GLY A 99 -15.16 -16.54 5.33
C GLY A 99 -15.95 -15.31 5.79
N ARG A 100 -15.97 -15.00 7.09
CA ARG A 100 -16.71 -13.87 7.69
C ARG A 100 -15.77 -12.72 8.08
N GLY A 101 -16.34 -11.54 8.28
CA GLY A 101 -15.61 -10.33 8.67
C GLY A 101 -15.53 -9.28 7.57
N ALA A 102 -14.76 -8.22 7.83
CA ALA A 102 -14.74 -7.03 6.98
C ALA A 102 -14.37 -7.36 5.53
N GLU A 103 -13.52 -8.36 5.28
CA GLU A 103 -13.09 -8.69 3.92
C GLU A 103 -14.20 -9.30 3.03
N SER A 104 -15.29 -9.83 3.62
CA SER A 104 -16.44 -10.39 2.87
C SER A 104 -17.72 -9.56 2.95
N GLU A 105 -17.86 -8.66 3.93
CA GLU A 105 -19.13 -7.98 4.22
C GLU A 105 -19.15 -6.55 3.65
N PRO A 106 -19.98 -6.26 2.62
CA PRO A 106 -19.99 -4.94 1.96
C PRO A 106 -20.34 -3.78 2.89
N SER A 107 -21.20 -4.03 3.88
CA SER A 107 -21.55 -3.05 4.92
C SER A 107 -20.37 -2.66 5.81
N GLN A 108 -19.31 -3.47 5.87
CA GLN A 108 -18.11 -3.22 6.66
C GLN A 108 -16.97 -2.66 5.80
N PHE A 109 -16.62 -3.32 4.69
CA PHE A 109 -15.45 -2.86 3.92
C PHE A 109 -15.71 -1.60 3.12
N ILE A 110 -16.91 -1.37 2.57
CA ILE A 110 -17.15 -0.19 1.73
C ILE A 110 -16.96 1.09 2.55
N PRO A 111 -17.57 1.25 3.76
CA PRO A 111 -17.32 2.42 4.59
C PRO A 111 -15.85 2.55 5.03
N GLN A 112 -15.18 1.43 5.33
CA GLN A 112 -13.78 1.43 5.74
C GLN A 112 -12.85 1.89 4.60
N GLU A 113 -13.03 1.34 3.40
CA GLU A 113 -12.23 1.67 2.22
C GLU A 113 -12.50 3.11 1.76
N ALA A 114 -13.76 3.55 1.80
CA ALA A 114 -14.13 4.94 1.55
C ALA A 114 -13.52 5.88 2.59
N GLY A 115 -13.53 5.51 3.88
CA GLY A 115 -12.90 6.26 4.96
C GLY A 115 -11.39 6.39 4.79
N HIS A 116 -10.70 5.30 4.45
CA HIS A 116 -9.27 5.32 4.13
C HIS A 116 -8.99 6.19 2.90
N ALA A 117 -9.79 6.08 1.84
CA ALA A 117 -9.63 6.88 0.63
C ALA A 117 -9.82 8.37 0.92
N ALA A 118 -10.86 8.74 1.67
CA ALA A 118 -11.15 10.12 2.04
C ALA A 118 -10.06 10.72 2.94
N MET A 119 -9.63 9.98 3.97
CA MET A 119 -8.55 10.40 4.86
C MET A 119 -7.23 10.57 4.07
N PHE A 120 -6.87 9.59 3.25
CA PHE A 120 -5.65 9.63 2.44
C PHE A 120 -5.67 10.80 1.45
N ALA A 121 -6.80 11.02 0.76
CA ALA A 121 -6.98 12.13 -0.16
C ALA A 121 -6.90 13.50 0.55
N GLY A 122 -7.57 13.64 1.70
CA GLY A 122 -7.54 14.84 2.52
C GLY A 122 -6.13 15.17 3.01
N LEU A 123 -5.40 14.17 3.51
CA LEU A 123 -4.00 14.33 3.93
C LEU A 123 -3.09 14.70 2.75
N ALA A 124 -3.31 14.10 1.57
CA ALA A 124 -2.51 14.40 0.38
C ALA A 124 -2.69 15.85 -0.05
N LEU A 125 -3.94 16.32 -0.12
CA LEU A 125 -4.29 17.72 -0.42
C LEU A 125 -3.71 18.69 0.61
N ALA A 126 -3.88 18.40 1.89
CA ALA A 126 -3.51 19.30 2.98
C ALA A 126 -2.00 19.41 3.19
N THR A 127 -1.24 18.36 2.88
CA THR A 127 0.19 18.27 3.25
C THR A 127 1.13 18.04 2.07
N GLY A 128 0.62 18.04 0.83
CA GLY A 128 1.43 17.74 -0.34
C GLY A 128 1.97 16.30 -0.29
N GLY A 129 1.23 15.41 0.36
CA GLY A 129 1.58 14.00 0.51
C GLY A 129 2.45 13.66 1.73
N LEU A 130 2.93 14.65 2.48
CA LEU A 130 3.84 14.43 3.61
C LEU A 130 3.24 13.52 4.70
N LEU A 131 1.94 13.66 4.98
CA LEU A 131 1.22 12.80 5.94
C LEU A 131 0.46 11.64 5.28
N ALA A 132 0.10 11.78 4.01
CA ALA A 132 -0.58 10.70 3.28
C ALA A 132 0.35 9.52 3.03
N MET A 133 1.62 9.76 2.67
CA MET A 133 2.56 8.67 2.40
C MET A 133 2.89 7.81 3.61
N PRO A 134 3.15 8.35 4.82
CA PRO A 134 3.34 7.52 6.01
C PRO A 134 2.09 6.70 6.32
N MET A 135 0.89 7.26 6.15
CA MET A 135 -0.35 6.48 6.25
C MET A 135 -0.36 5.32 5.25
N GLY A 136 -0.04 5.56 3.97
CA GLY A 136 0.07 4.51 2.95
C GLY A 136 1.12 3.44 3.29
N ALA A 137 2.24 3.84 3.88
CA ALA A 137 3.28 2.93 4.35
C ALA A 137 2.78 2.06 5.53
N VAL A 138 2.00 2.61 6.46
CA VAL A 138 1.32 1.82 7.50
C VAL A 138 0.42 0.75 6.87
N LEU A 139 -0.40 1.13 5.87
CA LEU A 139 -1.27 0.19 5.17
C LEU A 139 -0.47 -0.96 4.54
N MET A 140 0.61 -0.63 3.81
CA MET A 140 1.46 -1.66 3.18
C MET A 140 2.19 -2.54 4.18
N ASN A 141 2.65 -1.98 5.29
CA ASN A 141 3.40 -2.72 6.29
C ASN A 141 2.53 -3.78 6.98
N TYR A 142 1.31 -3.44 7.42
CA TYR A 142 0.45 -4.44 8.05
C TYR A 142 -0.11 -5.44 7.01
N MET A 143 -0.34 -5.04 5.76
CA MET A 143 -0.79 -5.96 4.71
C MET A 143 0.32 -6.97 4.38
N GLY A 144 1.55 -6.50 4.20
CA GLY A 144 2.72 -7.34 4.04
C GLY A 144 2.95 -8.26 5.25
N HIS A 145 2.66 -7.78 6.46
CA HIS A 145 2.69 -8.60 7.66
C HIS A 145 1.75 -9.79 7.59
N TYR A 146 0.48 -9.53 7.26
CA TYR A 146 -0.50 -10.59 7.05
C TYR A 146 -0.03 -11.60 5.99
N VAL A 147 0.38 -11.14 4.81
CA VAL A 147 0.79 -12.04 3.71
C VAL A 147 2.00 -12.89 4.11
N GLY A 148 3.03 -12.26 4.66
CA GLY A 148 4.26 -12.96 5.06
C GLY A 148 4.02 -13.97 6.17
N THR A 149 3.21 -13.62 7.17
CA THR A 149 2.88 -14.55 8.27
C THR A 149 1.97 -15.69 7.82
N LEU A 150 0.99 -15.43 6.95
CA LEU A 150 0.14 -16.47 6.37
C LEU A 150 0.98 -17.48 5.56
N ALA A 151 1.87 -16.97 4.71
CA ALA A 151 2.78 -17.81 3.94
C ALA A 151 3.70 -18.66 4.83
N LYS A 152 4.20 -18.10 5.92
CA LYS A 152 5.06 -18.82 6.88
C LYS A 152 4.34 -20.01 7.54
N THR A 153 3.03 -19.90 7.73
CA THR A 153 2.18 -20.94 8.34
C THR A 153 1.46 -21.82 7.31
N SER A 154 1.74 -21.65 6.01
CA SER A 154 1.01 -22.36 4.94
C SER A 154 1.73 -23.61 4.45
N ALA A 155 0.97 -24.59 3.98
CA ALA A 155 1.49 -25.77 3.29
C ALA A 155 2.19 -25.43 1.96
N ARG A 156 1.80 -24.33 1.30
CA ARG A 156 2.38 -23.88 0.01
C ARG A 156 2.84 -22.41 0.06
N PRO A 157 3.97 -22.11 0.74
CA PRO A 157 4.42 -20.72 0.99
C PRO A 157 4.51 -19.84 -0.26
N ALA A 158 5.09 -20.35 -1.35
CA ALA A 158 5.27 -19.56 -2.58
C ALA A 158 3.93 -19.15 -3.22
N MET A 159 2.95 -20.06 -3.26
CA MET A 159 1.61 -19.74 -3.77
C MET A 159 0.88 -18.77 -2.83
N THR A 160 1.01 -18.96 -1.51
CA THR A 160 0.40 -18.06 -0.52
C THR A 160 0.96 -16.65 -0.61
N LEU A 161 2.28 -16.48 -0.79
CA LEU A 161 2.92 -15.18 -0.98
C LEU A 161 2.35 -14.41 -2.18
N LEU A 162 1.97 -15.11 -3.25
CA LEU A 162 1.39 -14.48 -4.44
C LEU A 162 -0.11 -14.22 -4.29
N LEU A 163 -0.87 -15.20 -3.80
CA LEU A 163 -2.33 -15.14 -3.83
C LEU A 163 -2.95 -14.42 -2.63
N ALA A 164 -2.23 -14.27 -1.53
CA ALA A 164 -2.70 -13.48 -0.39
C ALA A 164 -2.59 -11.96 -0.63
N TRP A 165 -1.82 -11.53 -1.64
CA TRP A 165 -1.99 -10.20 -2.23
C TRP A 165 -3.21 -10.21 -3.16
N HIS A 166 -4.37 -9.94 -2.56
CA HIS A 166 -5.65 -9.94 -3.28
C HIS A 166 -5.63 -8.99 -4.50
N PRO A 167 -6.19 -9.40 -5.65
CA PRO A 167 -6.20 -8.55 -6.86
C PRO A 167 -6.86 -7.19 -6.62
N TRP A 168 -7.98 -7.16 -5.90
CA TRP A 168 -8.69 -5.93 -5.57
C TRP A 168 -7.84 -5.00 -4.68
N ALA A 169 -7.19 -5.55 -3.66
CA ALA A 169 -6.26 -4.79 -2.82
C ALA A 169 -5.09 -4.18 -3.63
N VAL A 170 -4.54 -4.89 -4.63
CA VAL A 170 -3.50 -4.36 -5.53
C VAL A 170 -4.04 -3.19 -6.36
N ILE A 171 -5.25 -3.32 -6.92
CA ILE A 171 -5.91 -2.23 -7.66
C ILE A 171 -6.14 -1.01 -6.76
N ARG A 172 -6.56 -1.23 -5.51
CA ARG A 172 -6.73 -0.17 -4.51
C ARG A 172 -5.41 0.55 -4.22
N VAL A 173 -4.32 -0.18 -4.05
CA VAL A 173 -2.98 0.40 -3.84
C VAL A 173 -2.57 1.28 -5.02
N ILE A 174 -2.74 0.78 -6.25
CA ILE A 174 -2.43 1.56 -7.46
C ILE A 174 -3.27 2.85 -7.48
N SER A 175 -4.56 2.74 -7.17
CA SER A 175 -5.49 3.88 -7.14
C SER A 175 -5.09 4.90 -6.08
N PHE A 176 -4.76 4.47 -4.86
CA PHE A 176 -4.28 5.35 -3.79
C PHE A 176 -2.96 6.02 -4.15
N VAL A 177 -2.02 5.32 -4.76
CA VAL A 177 -0.76 5.92 -5.23
C VAL A 177 -1.04 7.05 -6.22
N VAL A 178 -1.90 6.81 -7.21
CA VAL A 178 -2.23 7.83 -8.22
C VAL A 178 -2.96 9.02 -7.59
N ILE A 179 -3.97 8.78 -6.74
CA ILE A 179 -4.69 9.82 -6.01
C ILE A 179 -3.73 10.65 -5.16
N GLY A 180 -2.85 9.99 -4.41
CA GLY A 180 -1.87 10.64 -3.54
C GLY A 180 -0.94 11.57 -4.32
N VAL A 181 -0.41 11.10 -5.44
CA VAL A 181 0.48 11.91 -6.30
C VAL A 181 -0.26 13.11 -6.87
N VAL A 182 -1.44 12.90 -7.46
CA VAL A 182 -2.19 13.99 -8.11
C VAL A 182 -2.68 15.01 -7.09
N LEU A 183 -3.18 14.57 -5.94
CA LEU A 183 -3.68 15.45 -4.89
C LEU A 183 -2.57 16.13 -4.09
N SER A 184 -1.34 15.63 -4.15
CA SER A 184 -0.18 16.33 -3.57
C SER A 184 0.29 17.50 -4.45
N ALA A 185 0.02 17.45 -5.75
CA ALA A 185 0.47 18.43 -6.72
C ALA A 185 0.03 19.89 -6.46
N PRO A 186 -1.22 20.21 -6.05
CA PRO A 186 -1.67 21.59 -5.86
C PRO A 186 -0.87 22.35 -4.79
N LEU A 187 -0.56 21.71 -3.66
CA LEU A 187 0.23 22.34 -2.59
C LEU A 187 1.70 22.44 -3.00
N LEU A 188 2.26 21.35 -3.53
CA LEU A 188 3.65 21.32 -3.97
C LEU A 188 3.92 22.30 -5.11
N SER A 189 2.97 22.51 -6.03
CA SER A 189 3.11 23.46 -7.13
C SER A 189 3.14 24.91 -6.66
N ARG A 190 2.43 25.23 -5.57
CA ARG A 190 2.47 26.56 -4.94
C ARG A 190 3.81 26.81 -4.26
N ILE A 191 4.33 25.81 -3.54
CA ILE A 191 5.61 25.91 -2.81
C ILE A 191 6.79 25.92 -3.80
N GLY A 192 6.81 24.97 -4.74
CA GLY A 192 7.90 24.77 -5.70
C GLY A 192 7.79 25.60 -6.98
N LYS A 193 6.75 26.44 -7.11
CA LYS A 193 6.49 27.33 -8.26
C LYS A 193 6.57 26.63 -9.63
N PHE A 194 6.02 25.43 -9.74
CA PHE A 194 5.96 24.68 -11.00
C PHE A 194 4.54 24.59 -11.55
N ARG A 195 4.40 24.26 -12.85
CA ARG A 195 3.09 24.09 -13.51
C ARG A 195 2.63 22.64 -13.44
N VAL A 196 1.33 22.46 -13.20
CA VAL A 196 0.66 21.15 -13.20
C VAL A 196 -0.20 21.04 -14.44
N ASP A 197 -0.06 19.94 -15.18
CA ASP A 197 -1.00 19.60 -16.24
C ASP A 197 -2.30 19.04 -15.63
N TRP A 198 -3.30 19.91 -15.52
CA TRP A 198 -4.60 19.57 -14.96
C TRP A 198 -5.43 18.63 -15.85
N THR A 199 -5.14 18.59 -17.15
CA THR A 199 -5.83 17.67 -18.06
C THR A 199 -5.39 16.23 -17.75
N ASP A 200 -4.09 16.02 -17.60
CA ASP A 200 -3.54 14.71 -17.24
C ASP A 200 -3.90 14.34 -15.79
N ALA A 201 -3.89 15.32 -14.86
CA ALA A 201 -4.35 15.13 -13.48
C ALA A 201 -5.79 14.59 -13.40
N ARG A 202 -6.72 15.20 -14.15
CA ARG A 202 -8.13 14.77 -14.19
C ARG A 202 -8.28 13.37 -14.76
N ARG A 203 -7.54 13.03 -15.83
CA ARG A 203 -7.55 11.68 -16.42
C ARG A 203 -7.03 10.64 -15.42
N LEU A 204 -5.91 10.92 -14.75
CA LEU A 204 -5.34 10.04 -13.75
C LEU A 204 -6.30 9.83 -12.56
N LEU A 205 -6.93 10.89 -12.07
CA LEU A 205 -7.94 10.78 -11.01
C LEU A 205 -9.17 9.99 -11.46
N ALA A 206 -9.64 10.16 -12.70
CA ALA A 206 -10.74 9.38 -13.24
C ALA A 206 -10.40 7.89 -13.29
N TRP A 207 -9.21 7.53 -13.77
CA TRP A 207 -8.74 6.14 -13.76
C TRP A 207 -8.60 5.55 -12.36
N ALA A 208 -8.04 6.32 -11.42
CA ALA A 208 -7.92 5.88 -10.03
C ALA A 208 -9.29 5.72 -9.36
N GLY A 209 -10.23 6.64 -9.62
CA GLY A 209 -11.61 6.54 -9.14
C GLY A 209 -12.32 5.30 -9.70
N ALA A 210 -12.18 5.04 -11.00
CA ALA A 210 -12.68 3.82 -11.63
C ALA A 210 -12.02 2.56 -11.02
N GLY A 211 -10.72 2.62 -10.70
CA GLY A 211 -10.00 1.56 -10.01
C GLY A 211 -10.57 1.26 -8.62
N LEU A 212 -10.93 2.27 -7.83
CA LEU A 212 -11.58 2.07 -6.53
C LEU A 212 -12.98 1.45 -6.65
N VAL A 213 -13.76 1.86 -7.65
CA VAL A 213 -15.07 1.22 -7.93
C VAL A 213 -14.86 -0.24 -8.33
N PHE A 214 -13.87 -0.51 -9.19
CA PHE A 214 -13.56 -1.85 -9.65
C PHE A 214 -13.02 -2.75 -8.52
N ASP A 215 -12.22 -2.20 -7.60
CA ASP A 215 -11.81 -2.86 -6.35
C ASP A 215 -13.03 -3.35 -5.55
N ILE A 216 -13.99 -2.46 -5.27
CA ILE A 216 -15.22 -2.80 -4.55
C ILE A 216 -15.99 -3.91 -5.28
N LEU A 217 -16.17 -3.80 -6.60
CA LEU A 217 -16.89 -4.79 -7.42
C LEU A 217 -16.20 -6.16 -7.40
N LEU A 218 -14.87 -6.19 -7.58
CA LEU A 218 -14.12 -7.44 -7.53
C LEU A 218 -14.20 -8.08 -6.14
N LYS A 219 -14.05 -7.27 -5.10
CA LYS A 219 -14.13 -7.75 -3.72
C LYS A 219 -15.51 -8.32 -3.40
N THR A 220 -16.59 -7.62 -3.77
CA THR A 220 -17.98 -8.12 -3.58
C THR A 220 -18.21 -9.45 -4.28
N LEU A 221 -17.73 -9.61 -5.51
CA LEU A 221 -18.02 -10.78 -6.34
C LEU A 221 -17.11 -11.97 -6.01
N PHE A 222 -15.83 -11.73 -5.72
CA PHE A 222 -14.83 -12.78 -5.67
C PHE A 222 -14.31 -13.11 -4.28
N ALA A 223 -14.54 -12.29 -3.25
CA ALA A 223 -14.03 -12.56 -1.89
C ALA A 223 -14.39 -13.97 -1.37
N PRO A 224 -15.62 -14.49 -1.52
CA PRO A 224 -15.95 -15.85 -1.06
C PRO A 224 -15.22 -16.95 -1.83
N ALA A 225 -15.03 -16.79 -3.14
CA ALA A 225 -14.32 -17.76 -3.96
C ALA A 225 -12.81 -17.74 -3.65
N TRP A 226 -12.25 -16.55 -3.45
CA TRP A 226 -10.85 -16.34 -3.13
C TRP A 226 -10.50 -16.86 -1.74
N GLN A 227 -11.39 -16.67 -0.76
CA GLN A 227 -11.22 -17.25 0.58
C GLN A 227 -11.08 -18.78 0.52
N ARG A 228 -11.98 -19.46 -0.21
CA ARG A 228 -11.91 -20.92 -0.38
C ARG A 228 -10.62 -21.36 -1.06
N LEU A 229 -10.13 -20.58 -2.03
CA LEU A 229 -8.85 -20.82 -2.69
C LEU A 229 -7.69 -20.68 -1.69
N LEU A 230 -7.67 -19.60 -0.90
CA LEU A 230 -6.64 -19.38 0.11
C LEU A 230 -6.64 -20.47 1.17
N LEU A 231 -7.80 -20.84 1.71
CA LEU A 231 -7.91 -21.91 2.71
C LEU A 231 -7.32 -23.24 2.19
N ARG A 232 -7.62 -23.61 0.94
CA ARG A 232 -7.07 -24.83 0.31
C ARG A 232 -5.54 -24.78 0.15
N ILE A 233 -4.98 -23.62 -0.17
CA ILE A 233 -3.54 -23.46 -0.39
C ILE A 233 -2.78 -23.40 0.93
N VAL A 234 -3.41 -22.77 1.92
CA VAL A 234 -2.88 -22.64 3.27
C VAL A 234 -2.82 -24.00 3.97
N GLY A 235 -3.80 -24.87 3.74
CA GLY A 235 -3.67 -26.31 3.99
C GLY A 235 -3.81 -26.75 5.44
N TRP A 236 -4.51 -25.96 6.26
CA TRP A 236 -4.93 -26.30 7.62
C TRP A 236 -6.39 -25.92 7.84
#